data_AF-A0A528AHS8-F1
#
_entry.id   AF-A0A528AHS8-F1
#
_cell.length_a   1.000
_cell.length_b   1.000
_cell.length_c   1.000
_cell.angle_alpha   90.00
_cell.angle_beta   90.00
_cell.angle_gamma   90.00
#
_symmetry.space_group_name_H-M   'P 1'
#
loop_
_entity.id
_entity.type
_entity.pdbx_description
1 polymer ?
#
loop_
_entity_poly.entity_id
_entity_poly.type
_entity_poly.pdbx_seq_one_letter_code
_entity_poly.pdbx_strand_id
1 'polypeptide(L)' 'MSDRSFFRVTSMAIALMGLVIVFSTSPSRAQEYTAQEIVDSGHKFFGATSGGLATVVEKIFASYGLPNG' A
#
# COMPACT_ATOMS: atom_id res chain seq x y z
N MET A 1 -51.70 -6.55 -28.24
CA MET A 1 -51.61 -7.22 -26.92
C MET A 1 -50.15 -7.53 -26.56
N SER A 2 -49.20 -6.71 -27.01
CA SER A 2 -47.76 -7.04 -27.00
C SER A 2 -46.89 -6.07 -26.18
N ASP A 3 -47.39 -4.89 -25.81
CA ASP A 3 -46.57 -3.87 -25.13
C ASP A 3 -46.28 -4.19 -23.66
N ARG A 4 -47.26 -4.77 -22.95
CA ARG A 4 -47.13 -5.06 -21.51
C ARG A 4 -46.19 -6.23 -21.21
N SER A 5 -46.10 -7.21 -22.11
CA SER A 5 -45.15 -8.31 -21.98
C SER A 5 -43.73 -7.86 -22.31
N PHE A 6 -43.57 -7.04 -23.34
CA PHE A 6 -42.26 -6.49 -23.73
C PHE A 6 -41.66 -5.63 -22.62
N PHE A 7 -42.44 -4.74 -22.01
CA PHE A 7 -42.00 -3.88 -20.91
C PHE A 7 -41.62 -4.65 -19.64
N ARG A 8 -42.28 -5.80 -19.38
CA ARG A 8 -41.97 -6.66 -18.22
C ARG A 8 -40.66 -7.42 -18.41
N VAL A 9 -40.39 -7.90 -19.63
CA VAL A 9 -39.14 -8.62 -19.91
C VAL A 9 -37.95 -7.67 -19.88
N THR A 10 -38.07 -6.46 -20.43
CA THR A 10 -37.00 -5.46 -20.40
C THR A 10 -36.73 -4.96 -18.98
N SER A 11 -37.76 -4.68 -18.17
CA SER A 11 -37.57 -4.29 -16.76
C SER A 11 -36.92 -5.39 -15.93
N MET A 12 -37.28 -6.66 -16.16
CA MET A 12 -36.67 -7.79 -15.46
C MET A 12 -35.21 -8.01 -15.87
N ALA A 13 -34.88 -7.80 -17.15
CA ALA A 13 -33.50 -7.85 -17.64
C ALA A 13 -32.63 -6.74 -17.02
N ILE A 14 -33.15 -5.52 -16.89
CA ILE A 14 -32.45 -4.39 -16.24
C ILE A 14 -32.26 -4.67 -14.75
N ALA A 15 -33.27 -5.20 -14.06
CA ALA A 15 -33.18 -5.56 -12.65
C ALA A 15 -32.12 -6.66 -12.40
N LEU A 16 -32.08 -7.68 -13.25
CA LEU A 16 -31.08 -8.75 -13.18
C LEU A 16 -29.66 -8.22 -13.45
N MET A 17 -29.51 -7.32 -14.43
CA MET A 17 -28.22 -6.72 -14.77
C MET A 17 -27.69 -5.80 -13.65
N GLY A 18 -28.59 -5.05 -12.99
CA GLY A 18 -28.25 -4.25 -11.80
C GLY A 18 -27.79 -5.11 -10.61
N LEU A 19 -28.36 -6.30 -10.45
CA LEU A 19 -27.96 -7.25 -9.40
C LEU A 19 -26.51 -7.71 -9.58
N VAL A 20 -26.10 -8.00 -10.83
CA VAL A 20 -24.71 -8.43 -11.13
C VAL A 20 -23.68 -7.38 -10.74
N ILE A 21 -23.98 -6.09 -10.94
CA ILE A 21 -23.06 -4.99 -10.62
C ILE A 21 -22.84 -4.87 -9.10
N VAL A 22 -23.90 -5.01 -8.30
CA VAL A 22 -23.82 -4.93 -6.83
C VAL A 22 -23.02 -6.09 -6.24
N PHE A 23 -23.15 -7.30 -6.80
CA PHE A 23 -22.42 -8.48 -6.34
C PHE A 23 -20.99 -8.59 -6.88
N SER A 24 -20.59 -7.75 -7.84
CA SER A 24 -19.25 -7.79 -8.45
C SER A 24 -18.21 -6.88 -7.76
N THR A 25 -18.58 -6.20 -6.67
CA THR A 25 -17.62 -5.38 -5.91
C THR A 25 -16.75 -6.26 -5.02
N SER A 26 -15.59 -6.67 -5.55
CA SER A 26 -14.53 -7.25 -4.73
C SER A 26 -13.97 -6.14 -3.83
N PRO A 27 -13.90 -6.31 -2.49
CA PRO A 27 -13.23 -5.34 -1.66
C PRO A 27 -11.76 -5.25 -2.13
N SER A 28 -11.34 -4.05 -2.53
CA SER A 28 -9.92 -3.77 -2.75
C SER A 28 -9.22 -3.99 -1.42
N ARG A 29 -8.49 -5.12 -1.31
CA ARG A 29 -7.71 -5.42 -0.11
C ARG A 29 -6.55 -4.43 -0.10
N ALA A 30 -6.70 -3.34 0.66
CA ALA A 30 -5.55 -2.51 1.00
C ALA A 30 -4.53 -3.46 1.66
N GLN A 31 -3.34 -3.56 1.07
CA GLN A 31 -2.31 -4.42 1.61
C GLN A 31 -1.74 -3.73 2.85
N GLU A 32 -2.21 -4.14 4.02
CA GLU A 32 -1.69 -3.66 5.29
C GLU A 32 -0.27 -4.20 5.50
N TYR A 33 0.62 -3.31 5.93
CA TYR A 33 1.94 -3.72 6.37
C TYR A 33 1.83 -4.53 7.66
N THR A 34 2.51 -5.66 7.69
CA THR A 34 2.68 -6.44 8.92
C THR A 34 3.61 -5.70 9.88
N ALA A 35 3.48 -5.99 11.18
CA ALA A 35 4.39 -5.48 12.19
C ALA A 35 5.86 -5.84 11.88
N GLN A 36 6.12 -7.03 11.34
CA GLN A 36 7.47 -7.45 10.96
C GLN A 36 8.04 -6.59 9.84
N GLU A 37 7.27 -6.34 8.77
CA GLU A 37 7.71 -5.48 7.67
C GLU A 37 8.05 -4.06 8.14
N ILE A 38 7.29 -3.52 9.09
CA ILE A 38 7.56 -2.23 9.70
C ILE A 38 8.89 -2.25 10.47
N VAL A 39 9.12 -3.29 11.29
CA VAL A 39 10.35 -3.46 12.07
C VAL A 39 11.56 -3.62 11.14
N ASP A 40 11.46 -4.46 10.12
CA ASP A 40 12.53 -4.71 9.16
C ASP A 40 12.87 -3.44 8.37
N SER A 41 11.86 -2.69 7.96
CA SER A 41 12.05 -1.39 7.31
C SER A 41 12.72 -0.39 8.24
N GLY A 42 12.36 -0.39 9.53
CA GLY A 42 13.02 0.40 10.56
C GLY A 42 14.50 0.05 10.70
N HIS A 43 14.85 -1.24 10.84
CA HIS A 43 16.24 -1.69 10.91
C HIS A 43 17.05 -1.27 9.68
N LYS A 44 16.49 -1.42 8.47
CA LYS A 44 17.15 -1.00 7.23
C LYS A 44 17.44 0.50 7.21
N PHE A 45 16.44 1.32 7.56
CA PHE A 45 16.57 2.77 7.58
C PHE A 45 17.60 3.21 8.63
N PHE A 46 17.39 2.85 9.89
CA PHE A 46 18.23 3.34 10.98
C PHE A 46 19.64 2.76 10.91
N GLY A 47 19.81 1.51 10.46
CA GLY A 47 21.14 0.92 10.24
C GLY A 47 21.93 1.65 9.14
N ALA A 48 21.27 1.99 8.03
CA ALA A 48 21.90 2.77 6.96
C ALA A 48 22.24 4.20 7.43
N THR A 49 21.32 4.87 8.13
CA THR A 49 21.55 6.22 8.67
C THR A 49 22.68 6.23 9.70
N SER A 50 22.68 5.32 10.67
CA SER A 50 23.75 5.23 11.67
C SER A 50 25.09 4.88 11.02
N GLY A 51 25.09 3.99 10.02
CA GLY A 51 26.28 3.69 9.23
C GLY A 51 26.83 4.92 8.51
N GLY A 52 25.97 5.72 7.87
CA GLY A 52 26.37 6.97 7.22
C GLY A 52 26.95 8.00 8.20
N LEU A 53 26.35 8.14 9.39
CA LEU A 53 26.90 8.99 10.45
C LEU A 53 28.27 8.50 10.92
N ALA A 54 28.43 7.19 11.10
CA ALA A 54 29.72 6.59 11.45
C ALA A 54 30.78 6.92 10.40
N THR A 55 30.46 6.79 9.11
CA THR A 55 31.37 7.17 8.01
C THR A 55 31.76 8.65 8.04
N VAL A 56 30.83 9.55 8.38
CA VAL A 56 31.16 10.98 8.54
C VAL A 56 32.12 11.19 9.70
N VAL A 57 31.89 10.54 10.84
CA VAL A 57 32.80 10.60 12.00
C VAL A 57 34.18 10.05 11.65
N GLU A 58 34.26 8.89 10.99
CA GLU A 58 35.50 8.31 10.50
C GLU A 58 36.25 9.29 9.59
N LYS A 59 35.54 9.97 8.69
CA LYS A 59 36.13 10.96 7.79
C LYS A 59 36.65 12.18 8.54
N ILE A 60 35.95 12.64 9.56
CA ILE A 60 36.43 13.75 10.42
C ILE A 60 37.72 13.32 11.11
N PHE A 61 37.77 12.14 11.71
CA PHE A 61 38.97 11.66 12.40
C PHE A 61 40.15 11.44 11.44
N ALA A 62 39.89 10.90 10.25
CA ALA A 62 40.91 10.73 9.22
C ALA A 62 41.48 12.08 8.73
N SER A 63 40.67 13.14 8.73
CA SER A 63 41.05 14.46 8.21
C SER A 63 41.69 15.36 9.28
N TYR A 64 41.25 15.26 10.52
CA TYR A 64 41.58 16.21 11.59
C TYR A 64 42.23 15.56 12.82
N GLY A 65 42.34 14.24 12.86
CA GLY A 65 42.76 13.51 14.04
C GLY A 65 41.63 13.28 15.03
N LEU A 66 41.92 12.55 16.11
CA LEU A 66 40.97 12.30 17.19
C LEU A 66 40.75 13.58 18.02
N PRO A 67 39.53 13.86 18.50
CA PRO A 67 39.31 14.95 19.44
C PRO A 67 40.13 14.71 20.71
N ASN A 68 41.05 15.63 20.99
CA ASN A 68 41.73 15.70 22.27
C ASN A 68 40.70 16.25 23.27
N GLY A 69 40.13 15.34 24.07
CA GLY A 69 39.13 15.67 25.08
C GLY A 69 39.54 16.78 26.03
#